data_AF-A0A0R3KW38-F1
#
_entry.id   AF-A0A0R3KW38-F1
#
_cell.length_a   1.000
_cell.length_b   1.000
_cell.length_c   1.000
_cell.angle_alpha   90.00
_cell.angle_beta   90.00
_cell.angle_gamma   90.00
#
_symmetry.space_group_name_H-M   'P 1'
#
loop_
_entity.id
_entity.type
_entity.pdbx_description
1 polymer ?
#
loop_
_entity_poly.entity_id
_entity_poly.type
_entity_poly.pdbx_seq_one_letter_code
_entity_poly.pdbx_strand_id
1 'polypeptide(L)'
;MPDGRLAKDYWVFAGQTATGAQIDMLERSGVKPSKDHPTKSFTMLGVPHTAEWRQEGFIRLTPSLGLTLSPEDSGEDPPTR
;
A
#
# COMPACT_ATOMS: atom_id res chain seq x y z
N MET A 1 -25.05 -19.93 0.14
CA MET A 1 -24.32 -18.82 -0.48
C MET A 1 -22.90 -18.88 0.06
N PRO A 2 -21.84 -18.98 -0.75
CA PRO A 2 -20.51 -18.95 -0.17
C PRO A 2 -20.29 -17.51 0.31
N ASP A 3 -20.00 -17.35 1.60
CA ASP A 3 -19.63 -16.09 2.24
C ASP A 3 -18.24 -15.66 1.75
N GLY A 4 -18.15 -15.35 0.45
CA GLY A 4 -16.93 -15.04 -0.25
C GLY A 4 -16.41 -13.68 0.18
N ARG A 5 -15.72 -13.64 1.31
CA ARG A 5 -14.93 -12.46 1.69
C ARG A 5 -13.82 -12.27 0.67
N LEU A 6 -13.67 -11.06 0.15
CA LEU A 6 -12.67 -10.77 -0.86
C LEU A 6 -11.30 -10.85 -0.18
N ALA A 7 -10.30 -11.42 -0.86
CA ALA A 7 -8.93 -11.51 -0.29
C ALA A 7 -8.39 -10.14 0.16
N LYS A 8 -8.84 -9.06 -0.49
CA LYS A 8 -8.57 -7.66 -0.12
C LYS A 8 -9.01 -7.31 1.32
N ASP A 9 -10.05 -7.98 1.84
CA ASP A 9 -10.62 -7.71 3.17
C ASP A 9 -9.75 -8.31 4.30
N TYR A 10 -8.78 -9.18 3.95
CA TYR A 10 -7.83 -9.81 4.87
C TYR A 10 -6.36 -9.59 4.51
N TRP A 11 -6.07 -8.90 3.42
CA TRP A 11 -4.69 -8.58 3.06
C TRP A 11 -4.16 -7.54 4.05
N VAL A 12 -3.34 -8.01 4.98
CA VAL A 12 -2.60 -7.15 5.91
C VAL A 12 -1.55 -6.40 5.10
N PHE A 13 -1.92 -5.21 4.66
CA PHE A 13 -1.08 -4.25 3.94
C PHE A 13 -0.06 -3.56 4.89
N ALA A 14 0.63 -4.35 5.71
CA ALA A 14 1.69 -3.85 6.56
C ALA A 14 2.92 -3.51 5.70
N GLY A 15 3.56 -2.38 5.97
CA GLY A 15 4.77 -2.03 5.26
C GLY A 15 5.88 -3.04 5.54
N GLN A 16 6.52 -3.53 4.49
CA GLN A 16 7.48 -4.63 4.50
C GLN A 16 8.84 -4.15 4.02
N THR A 17 9.91 -4.79 4.48
CA THR A 17 11.25 -4.57 3.92
C THR A 17 11.30 -5.16 2.51
N ALA A 18 11.80 -4.40 1.55
CA ALA A 18 11.98 -4.85 0.19
C ALA A 18 12.98 -6.01 0.13
N THR A 19 12.58 -7.11 -0.51
CA THR A 19 13.47 -8.21 -0.87
C THR A 19 14.44 -7.79 -1.98
N GLY A 20 15.52 -8.55 -2.21
CA GLY A 20 16.47 -8.28 -3.30
C GLY A 20 15.78 -8.15 -4.67
N ALA A 21 14.86 -9.07 -4.98
CA ALA A 21 14.08 -9.02 -6.23
C ALA A 21 13.21 -7.75 -6.35
N GLN A 22 12.63 -7.28 -5.23
CA GLN A 22 11.86 -6.02 -5.22
C GLN A 22 12.78 -4.80 -5.37
N ILE A 23 13.99 -4.82 -4.81
CA ILE A 23 14.98 -3.75 -5.01
C ILE A 23 15.39 -3.68 -6.49
N ASP A 24 15.69 -4.82 -7.12
CA ASP A 24 16.04 -4.90 -8.54
C ASP A 24 14.89 -4.39 -9.43
N MET A 25 13.65 -4.76 -9.09
CA MET A 25 12.45 -4.27 -9.76
C MET A 25 12.33 -2.73 -9.66
N LEU A 26 12.51 -2.16 -8.46
CA LEU A 26 12.43 -0.71 -8.26
C LEU A 26 13.52 0.03 -9.05
N GLU A 27 14.73 -0.55 -9.11
CA GLU A 27 15.86 0.01 -9.87
C GLU A 27 15.57 0.03 -11.37
N ARG A 28 15.16 -1.11 -11.93
CA ARG A 28 14.78 -1.24 -13.34
C ARG A 28 13.63 -0.33 -13.75
N SER A 29 12.74 -0.05 -12.80
CA SER A 29 11.57 0.81 -13.00
C SER A 29 11.86 2.30 -12.72
N GLY A 30 13.09 2.66 -12.33
CA GLY A 30 13.48 4.05 -12.04
C GLY A 30 12.83 4.67 -10.80
N VAL A 31 12.23 3.84 -9.93
CA VAL A 31 11.48 4.26 -8.73
C VAL A 31 12.14 3.79 -7.43
N LYS A 32 13.41 3.39 -7.48
CA LYS A 32 14.21 3.11 -6.28
C LYS A 32 14.45 4.42 -5.50
N PRO A 33 14.01 4.51 -4.23
CA PRO A 33 14.30 5.67 -3.40
C PRO A 33 15.79 5.73 -3.06
N SER A 34 16.28 6.94 -2.81
CA SER A 34 17.66 7.21 -2.41
C SER A 34 17.68 8.17 -1.22
N LYS A 35 18.85 8.41 -0.62
CA LYS A 35 18.97 9.37 0.50
C LYS A 35 18.48 10.77 0.12
N ASP A 36 18.72 11.21 -1.12
CA ASP A 36 18.32 12.54 -1.62
C ASP A 36 16.82 12.59 -2.00
N HIS A 37 16.28 11.45 -2.42
CA HIS A 37 14.86 11.29 -2.76
C HIS A 37 14.29 10.09 -2.01
N PRO A 38 14.02 10.26 -0.69
CA PRO A 38 13.80 9.15 0.23
C PRO A 38 12.48 8.42 0.00
N THR A 39 11.54 9.00 -0.74
CA THR A 39 10.25 8.38 -1.01
C THR A 39 9.96 8.40 -2.50
N LYS A 40 9.49 7.26 -3.03
CA LYS A 40 9.04 7.10 -4.40
C LYS A 40 7.71 6.35 -4.41
N SER A 41 6.78 6.76 -5.25
CA SER A 41 5.52 6.05 -5.45
C SER A 41 5.60 5.16 -6.69
N PHE A 42 4.98 3.99 -6.61
CA PHE A 42 4.95 3.02 -7.70
C PHE A 42 3.69 2.15 -7.59
N THR A 43 3.44 1.32 -8.61
CA THR A 43 2.33 0.34 -8.57
C THR A 43 2.91 -1.06 -8.62
N MET A 44 2.47 -1.92 -7.70
CA MET A 44 2.84 -3.33 -7.64
C MET A 44 1.55 -4.16 -7.70
N LEU A 45 1.44 -5.03 -8.72
CA LEU A 45 0.25 -5.86 -8.95
C LEU A 45 -1.07 -5.06 -8.99
N GLY A 46 -1.04 -3.85 -9.57
CA GLY A 46 -2.21 -2.97 -9.66
C GLY A 46 -2.54 -2.20 -8.37
N VAL A 47 -1.76 -2.37 -7.29
CA VAL A 47 -1.94 -1.66 -6.02
C VAL A 47 -0.90 -0.55 -5.90
N PRO A 48 -1.29 0.70 -5.60
CA PRO A 48 -0.33 1.78 -5.34
C PRO A 48 0.49 1.49 -4.08
N HIS A 49 1.78 1.82 -4.14
CA HIS A 49 2.74 1.64 -3.06
C HIS A 49 3.69 2.85 -2.96
N THR A 50 4.23 3.08 -1.77
CA THR A 50 5.40 3.90 -1.53
C THR A 50 6.59 3.03 -1.20
N ALA A 51 7.73 3.31 -1.83
CA ALA A 51 9.04 2.82 -1.45
C ALA A 51 9.75 3.93 -0.68
N GLU A 52 10.22 3.63 0.53
CA GLU A 52 10.87 4.58 1.43
C GLU A 52 12.27 4.10 1.81
N TRP A 53 13.28 4.92 1.55
CA TRP A 53 14.64 4.73 2.05
C TRP A 53 14.64 4.97 3.57
N ARG A 54 15.08 3.97 4.34
CA ARG A 54 15.23 4.08 5.80
C ARG A 54 16.71 4.24 6.17
N GLN A 55 16.98 4.84 7.34
CA GLN A 55 18.32 5.26 7.72
C GLN A 55 19.29 4.08 7.87
N GLU A 56 18.76 2.88 8.09
CA GLU A 56 19.49 1.62 8.29
C GLU A 56 19.84 0.92 6.96
N GLY A 57 19.68 1.60 5.81
CA GLY A 57 20.10 1.09 4.50
C GLY A 57 19.14 0.10 3.86
N PHE A 58 17.93 -0.05 4.38
CA PHE A 58 16.87 -0.84 3.76
C PHE A 58 15.76 0.04 3.18
N ILE A 59 14.99 -0.56 2.26
CA ILE A 59 13.83 0.09 1.65
C ILE A 59 12.56 -0.51 2.25
N ARG A 60 11.66 0.31 2.78
CA ARG A 60 10.34 -0.10 3.22
C ARG A 60 9.32 0.12 2.11
N LEU A 61 8.57 -0.91 1.75
CA LEU A 61 7.46 -0.85 0.81
C LEU A 61 6.17 -0.79 1.61
N THR A 62 5.40 0.27 1.43
CA THR A 62 4.11 0.44 2.10
C THR A 62 3.02 0.56 1.03
N PRO A 63 1.97 -0.25 1.07
CA PRO A 63 0.80 -0.05 0.22
C PRO A 63 0.20 1.33 0.51
N SER A 64 0.00 2.12 -0.54
CA SER A 64 -0.64 3.43 -0.49
C SER A 64 -2.10 3.26 -0.89
N LEU A 65 -2.87 2.57 -0.05
CA LEU A 65 -4.31 2.64 -0.18
C LEU A 65 -4.69 4.08 0.15
N GLY A 66 -5.19 4.82 -0.84
CA GLY A 66 -5.87 6.07 -0.56
C GLY A 66 -6.87 5.86 0.57
N LEU A 67 -7.02 6.87 1.41
CA LEU A 67 -8.10 7.05 2.39
C LEU A 67 -9.48 6.97 1.71
N THR A 68 -9.84 5.81 1.16
CA THR A 68 -11.09 5.55 0.45
C THR A 68 -11.67 4.19 0.85
N LEU A 69 -11.39 3.74 2.08
CA LEU A 69 -12.11 2.66 2.75
C LEU A 69 -12.19 2.90 4.27
N SER A 70 -12.39 4.15 4.71
CA SER A 70 -13.17 4.33 5.94
C SER A 70 -14.62 4.07 5.55
N PRO A 71 -15.32 3.08 6.14
CA PRO A 71 -16.76 3.20 6.21
C PRO A 71 -17.01 4.35 7.19
N GLU A 72 -17.12 5.58 6.68
CA GLU A 72 -17.97 6.54 7.38
C GLU A 72 -19.38 5.95 7.31
N ASP A 73 -19.72 5.24 8.38
CA ASP A 73 -21.08 5.12 8.84
C ASP A 73 -21.63 6.54 9.05
N SER A 74 -22.36 7.07 8.07
CA SER A 74 -23.31 8.17 8.28
C SER A 74 -24.11 8.42 7.01
N GLY A 75 -25.36 7.97 7.04
CA GLY A 75 -26.36 8.38 6.06
C GLY A 75 -27.53 7.43 5.85
N GLU A 76 -27.80 6.46 6.72
CA GLU A 76 -29.11 5.80 6.71
C GLU A 76 -30.06 6.63 7.57
N ASP A 77 -31.06 7.21 6.90
CA ASP A 77 -32.13 8.07 7.41
C ASP A 77 -32.76 7.47 8.70
N PRO A 78 -32.97 8.24 9.78
CA PRO A 78 -33.71 7.72 10.93
C PRO A 78 -35.13 7.37 10.47
N PRO A 79 -35.71 6.23 10.92
CA PRO A 79 -37.05 5.86 10.53
C PRO A 79 -38.00 6.95 11.02
N THR A 80 -38.65 7.62 10.07
CA THR A 80 -39.75 8.51 10.39
C THR A 80 -40.90 7.62 10.89
N ARG A 81 -41.23 7.84 12.16
CA ARG A 81 -42.33 7.31 12.98
C ARG A 81 -43.52 6.70 12.24
#